data_AF-A0A8T3V0W8-F1
#
_entry.id   AF-A0A8T3V0W8-F1
#
_cell.length_a   1.000
_cell.length_b   1.000
_cell.length_c   1.000
_cell.angle_alpha   90.00
_cell.angle_beta   90.00
_cell.angle_gamma   90.00
#
_symmetry.space_group_name_H-M   'P 1'
#
loop_
_entity.id
_entity.type
_entity.pdbx_description
1 polymer ?
#
loop_
_entity_poly.entity_id
_entity_poly.type
_entity_poly.pdbx_seq_one_letter_code
_entity_poly.pdbx_strand_id
1 'polypeptide(L)'
;MKLDNLSKYTEIDREKIELIRSAMPEMEVREKVYYSKDLIEDQMDFSPELSLNAPPIDYKITKVCPKCGRKYPDSEIFCFDCAVALKDIEKVNVRQIDIDHEFTVEGENSYTGFNEILTAENLLELTKFEFGRDDFNEIIRNIKLKALKNFDSAIKANEIDLDTLSILEKVILFTKSFVNVEYKSYGQELGFYRFNTIFVDDRQLDALQITTMLHELTHFLIKEMLTHILCRLLDASKTNEIESIVTFILSYSAENCLIDEYAAHTVEGRFTLIGYQDYSSFLNIQKTIERSDEEIDMLKTIGNSLANVVKEIVESFIDSDLLEDIKRQFRRDILDQPNYSQLRLENCTLLNDIGFLRAIEFILVDGFAVSMDNIEKLTQINEMW
;
A
#
# COMPACT_ATOMS: atom_id res chain seq x y z
N MET A 1 -0.15 24.75 11.03
CA MET A 1 -1.60 24.77 10.75
C MET A 1 -2.33 23.95 11.81
N LYS A 2 -3.56 24.27 12.25
CA LYS A 2 -4.31 23.41 13.19
C LYS A 2 -5.12 22.36 12.42
N LEU A 3 -5.15 21.11 12.88
CA LEU A 3 -5.92 19.99 12.30
C LEU A 3 -7.40 20.36 12.10
N ASP A 4 -7.98 21.15 13.00
CA ASP A 4 -9.37 21.62 12.97
C ASP A 4 -9.78 22.30 11.65
N ASN A 5 -8.81 22.93 10.96
CA ASN A 5 -9.06 23.63 9.70
C ASN A 5 -9.24 22.69 8.50
N LEU A 6 -8.94 21.40 8.64
CA LEU A 6 -9.09 20.40 7.57
C LEU A 6 -10.51 19.84 7.44
N SER A 7 -11.29 19.90 8.52
CA SER A 7 -12.68 19.40 8.58
C SER A 7 -13.60 19.95 7.48
N LYS A 8 -13.39 21.19 7.03
CA LYS A 8 -14.18 21.79 5.95
C LYS A 8 -13.85 21.25 4.54
N TYR A 9 -12.79 20.46 4.41
CA TYR A 9 -12.37 19.85 3.15
C TYR A 9 -12.74 18.37 3.08
N THR A 10 -13.53 17.88 4.03
CA THR A 10 -13.91 16.47 4.05
C THR A 10 -15.03 16.15 3.06
N GLU A 11 -14.96 14.96 2.46
CA GLU A 11 -15.97 14.38 1.60
C GLU A 11 -16.19 12.89 1.93
N ILE A 12 -17.21 12.30 1.32
CA ILE A 12 -17.64 10.93 1.62
C ILE A 12 -16.91 9.92 0.74
N ASP A 13 -16.35 8.88 1.37
CA ASP A 13 -15.82 7.70 0.72
C ASP A 13 -16.95 6.71 0.37
N ARG A 14 -17.58 6.90 -0.78
CA ARG A 14 -18.75 6.11 -1.19
C ARG A 14 -18.44 4.63 -1.38
N GLU A 15 -17.29 4.30 -1.98
CA GLU A 15 -16.86 2.91 -2.18
C GLU A 15 -16.77 2.18 -0.84
N LYS A 16 -16.12 2.81 0.15
CA LYS A 16 -15.99 2.21 1.47
C LYS A 16 -17.33 2.07 2.20
N ILE A 17 -18.23 3.06 2.06
CA ILE A 17 -19.59 2.95 2.61
C ILE A 17 -20.33 1.76 2.02
N GLU A 18 -20.30 1.59 0.71
CA GLU A 18 -20.97 0.48 0.02
C GLU A 18 -20.40 -0.87 0.47
N LEU A 19 -19.08 -0.96 0.59
CA LEU A 19 -18.38 -2.15 1.09
C LEU A 19 -18.84 -2.51 2.51
N ILE A 20 -18.86 -1.54 3.44
CA ILE A 20 -19.29 -1.78 4.82
C ILE A 20 -20.77 -2.14 4.89
N ARG A 21 -21.64 -1.43 4.16
CA ARG A 21 -23.09 -1.73 4.13
C ARG A 21 -23.36 -3.14 3.62
N SER A 22 -22.62 -3.59 2.61
CA SER A 22 -22.76 -4.95 2.07
C SER A 22 -22.34 -6.04 3.07
N ALA A 23 -21.37 -5.76 3.94
CA ALA A 23 -20.84 -6.70 4.92
C ALA A 23 -21.56 -6.65 6.27
N MET A 24 -22.07 -5.48 6.66
CA MET A 24 -22.74 -5.21 7.93
C MET A 24 -23.98 -4.33 7.73
N PRO A 25 -25.10 -4.87 7.22
CA PRO A 25 -26.31 -4.08 6.92
C PRO A 25 -26.90 -3.38 8.15
N GLU A 26 -26.67 -3.94 9.34
CA GLU A 26 -27.15 -3.48 10.64
C GLU A 26 -26.31 -2.33 11.23
N MET A 27 -25.14 -2.02 10.64
CA MET A 27 -24.24 -1.00 11.19
C MET A 27 -24.66 0.40 10.71
N GLU A 28 -24.99 1.30 11.66
CA GLU A 28 -25.10 2.73 11.35
C GLU A 28 -23.74 3.25 10.89
N VAL A 29 -23.55 3.34 9.57
CA VAL A 29 -22.39 3.98 8.97
C VAL A 29 -22.49 5.47 9.29
N ARG A 30 -21.56 5.99 10.09
CA ARG A 30 -21.53 7.41 10.49
C ARG A 30 -21.22 8.28 9.26
N GLU A 31 -22.26 8.71 8.56
CA GLU A 31 -22.17 9.78 7.58
C GLU A 31 -21.91 11.10 8.35
N LYS A 32 -20.65 11.43 8.63
CA LYS A 32 -20.30 12.79 9.07
C LYS A 32 -20.38 13.73 7.88
N VAL A 33 -21.57 14.23 7.59
CA VAL A 33 -21.82 15.34 6.66
C VAL A 33 -22.55 16.44 7.43
N TYR A 34 -21.93 17.60 7.59
CA TYR A 34 -22.65 18.79 8.04
C TYR A 34 -23.51 19.32 6.88
N TYR A 35 -24.74 18.83 6.71
CA TYR A 35 -25.87 19.58 6.15
C TYR A 35 -27.21 18.95 6.59
N SER A 36 -28.23 19.82 6.74
CA SER A 36 -29.52 19.57 7.39
C SER A 36 -30.43 18.55 6.71
N LYS A 37 -31.12 17.77 7.57
CA LYS A 37 -32.26 16.83 7.38
C LYS A 37 -33.17 17.04 6.17
N ASP A 38 -33.58 15.93 5.52
CA ASP A 38 -34.95 15.37 5.56
C ASP A 38 -35.10 14.02 4.77
N LEU A 39 -35.65 12.99 5.45
CA LEU A 39 -36.69 11.97 5.02
C LEU A 39 -36.44 11.07 3.76
N ILE A 40 -36.77 9.78 3.62
CA ILE A 40 -37.61 8.71 4.26
C ILE A 40 -37.24 7.34 3.59
N GLU A 41 -37.43 6.22 4.35
CA GLU A 41 -37.86 4.80 4.08
C GLU A 41 -37.87 4.21 2.63
N ASP A 42 -37.69 2.91 2.31
CA ASP A 42 -38.12 1.65 2.98
C ASP A 42 -37.50 0.39 2.27
N GLN A 43 -37.38 -0.72 3.04
CA GLN A 43 -37.32 -2.20 2.80
C GLN A 43 -36.91 -2.87 1.44
N MET A 44 -36.09 -3.95 1.51
CA MET A 44 -36.49 -5.39 1.40
C MET A 44 -35.32 -6.42 1.30
N ASP A 45 -35.51 -7.53 2.02
CA ASP A 45 -34.95 -8.91 2.01
C ASP A 45 -33.96 -9.38 0.91
N PHE A 46 -32.99 -10.24 1.30
CA PHE A 46 -32.82 -11.59 0.74
C PHE A 46 -32.05 -12.56 1.66
N SER A 47 -32.59 -13.78 1.75
CA SER A 47 -32.14 -14.99 2.45
C SER A 47 -30.75 -15.51 2.02
N PRO A 48 -30.00 -16.18 2.91
CA PRO A 48 -28.79 -16.90 2.56
C PRO A 48 -29.11 -18.33 2.12
N GLU A 49 -28.62 -18.78 0.97
CA GLU A 49 -28.24 -20.18 0.71
C GLU A 49 -27.73 -20.34 -0.73
N LEU A 50 -26.48 -20.80 -0.87
CA LEU A 50 -26.13 -21.93 -1.75
C LEU A 50 -24.66 -22.32 -1.52
N SER A 51 -24.49 -23.36 -0.70
CA SER A 51 -23.33 -24.22 -0.78
C SER A 51 -23.36 -24.99 -2.09
N LEU A 52 -22.25 -24.99 -2.84
CA LEU A 52 -21.93 -26.10 -3.73
C LEU A 52 -20.45 -26.46 -3.54
N ASN A 53 -20.27 -27.56 -2.82
CA ASN A 53 -19.03 -28.30 -2.65
C ASN A 53 -18.54 -28.84 -4.01
N ALA A 54 -17.40 -28.34 -4.47
CA ALA A 54 -16.35 -29.11 -5.10
C ALA A 54 -15.03 -28.34 -4.94
N PRO A 55 -13.93 -28.97 -4.47
CA PRO A 55 -12.64 -28.31 -4.55
C PRO A 55 -12.33 -28.09 -6.05
N PRO A 56 -11.90 -26.88 -6.47
CA PRO A 56 -11.41 -26.71 -7.82
C PRO A 56 -10.25 -27.69 -8.03
N ILE A 57 -10.36 -28.54 -9.05
CA ILE A 57 -9.23 -29.37 -9.49
C ILE A 57 -8.22 -28.38 -10.08
N ASP A 58 -7.20 -28.08 -9.30
CA ASP A 58 -6.09 -27.22 -9.68
C ASP A 58 -5.24 -27.98 -10.71
N TYR A 59 -5.61 -27.88 -11.99
CA TYR A 59 -4.80 -28.40 -13.08
C TYR A 59 -3.56 -27.53 -13.21
N LYS A 60 -2.53 -27.82 -12.41
CA LYS A 60 -1.22 -27.18 -12.53
C LYS A 60 -0.69 -27.38 -13.95
N ILE A 61 -0.65 -26.26 -14.68
CA ILE A 61 -0.04 -26.15 -15.99
C ILE A 61 1.47 -26.18 -15.77
N THR A 62 2.11 -27.28 -16.12
CA THR A 62 3.57 -27.47 -15.94
C THR A 62 4.29 -27.64 -17.26
N LYS A 63 3.56 -27.70 -18.38
CA LYS A 63 4.13 -28.09 -19.68
C LYS A 63 3.70 -27.18 -20.81
N VAL A 64 4.60 -26.96 -21.77
CA VAL A 64 4.37 -26.12 -22.95
C VAL A 64 4.76 -26.84 -24.24
N CYS A 65 3.97 -26.65 -25.29
CA CYS A 65 4.32 -27.10 -26.62
C CYS A 65 5.42 -26.19 -27.20
N PRO A 66 6.61 -26.72 -27.53
CA PRO A 66 7.71 -25.90 -28.04
C PRO A 66 7.44 -25.32 -29.44
N LYS A 67 6.38 -25.74 -30.13
CA LYS A 67 6.07 -25.32 -31.50
C LYS A 67 4.93 -24.30 -31.57
N CYS A 68 3.89 -24.44 -30.76
CA CYS A 68 2.74 -23.55 -30.77
C CYS A 68 2.50 -22.77 -29.48
N GLY A 69 3.32 -22.99 -28.44
CA GLY A 69 3.21 -22.27 -27.16
C GLY A 69 1.99 -22.64 -26.31
N ARG A 70 1.14 -23.57 -26.76
CA ARG A 70 0.01 -24.04 -25.93
C ARG A 70 0.51 -24.71 -24.67
N LYS A 71 -0.15 -24.41 -23.55
CA LYS A 71 0.19 -24.92 -22.24
C LYS A 71 -0.72 -26.10 -21.86
N TYR A 72 -0.19 -27.00 -21.06
CA TYR A 72 -0.80 -28.29 -20.76
C TYR A 72 -0.58 -28.65 -19.28
N PRO A 73 -1.51 -29.40 -18.67
CA PRO A 73 -1.33 -29.94 -17.33
C PRO A 73 -0.25 -31.03 -17.31
N ASP A 74 0.30 -31.32 -16.13
CA ASP A 74 1.40 -32.28 -15.97
C ASP A 74 1.08 -33.70 -16.48
N SER A 75 -0.19 -34.08 -16.47
CA SER A 75 -0.67 -35.37 -16.99
C SER A 75 -0.46 -35.55 -18.50
N GLU A 76 -0.34 -34.45 -19.24
CA GLU A 76 -0.12 -34.48 -20.67
C GLU A 76 1.38 -34.49 -20.97
N ILE A 77 1.80 -35.27 -21.96
CA ILE A 77 3.21 -35.34 -22.38
C ILE A 77 3.40 -34.95 -23.84
N PHE A 78 2.31 -34.66 -24.55
CA PHE A 78 2.31 -34.51 -26.00
C PHE A 78 1.31 -33.45 -26.50
N CYS A 79 1.76 -32.60 -27.42
CA CYS A 79 0.87 -31.68 -28.14
C CYS A 79 0.27 -32.37 -29.35
N PHE A 80 -1.04 -32.66 -29.32
CA PHE A 80 -1.72 -33.33 -30.44
C PHE A 80 -1.64 -32.54 -31.76
N ASP A 81 -1.85 -31.23 -31.72
CA ASP A 81 -1.88 -30.39 -32.93
C ASP A 81 -0.52 -30.21 -33.61
N CYS A 82 0.57 -30.23 -32.83
CA CYS A 82 1.92 -30.02 -33.34
C CYS A 82 2.72 -31.31 -33.51
N ALA A 83 2.19 -32.42 -33.01
CA ALA A 83 2.83 -33.72 -32.96
C ALA A 83 4.25 -33.69 -32.32
N VAL A 84 4.41 -32.92 -31.24
CA VAL A 84 5.68 -32.79 -30.52
C VAL A 84 5.50 -33.09 -29.04
N ALA A 85 6.55 -33.62 -28.41
CA ALA A 85 6.62 -33.77 -26.96
C ALA A 85 6.56 -32.39 -26.30
N LEU A 86 5.84 -32.32 -25.19
CA LEU A 86 5.78 -31.12 -24.38
C LEU A 86 7.08 -30.96 -23.60
N LYS A 87 7.49 -29.71 -23.38
CA LYS A 87 8.60 -29.37 -22.49
C LYS A 87 8.03 -28.95 -21.15
N ASP A 88 8.73 -29.31 -20.07
CA ASP A 88 8.43 -28.75 -18.76
C ASP A 88 8.72 -27.25 -18.79
N ILE A 89 7.83 -26.48 -18.16
CA ILE A 89 8.02 -25.07 -17.89
C ILE A 89 8.99 -25.02 -16.70
N GLU A 90 10.17 -24.44 -16.89
CA GLU A 90 11.11 -24.25 -15.79
C GLU A 90 10.47 -23.35 -14.73
N LYS A 91 10.35 -23.87 -13.50
CA LYS A 91 9.76 -23.09 -12.42
C LYS A 91 10.75 -22.03 -11.97
N VAL A 92 10.47 -20.77 -12.31
CA VAL A 92 11.24 -19.63 -11.83
C VAL A 92 11.00 -19.44 -10.34
N ASN A 93 12.07 -19.34 -9.56
CA ASN A 93 11.96 -19.01 -8.15
C ASN A 93 11.87 -17.49 -7.97
N VAL A 94 10.65 -16.96 -7.97
CA VAL A 94 10.38 -15.51 -7.85
C VAL A 94 11.04 -14.89 -6.62
N ARG A 95 11.22 -15.65 -5.54
CA ARG A 95 11.88 -15.16 -4.31
C ARG A 95 13.33 -14.75 -4.54
N GLN A 96 14.01 -15.38 -5.51
CA GLN A 96 15.42 -15.16 -5.84
C GLN A 96 15.61 -14.13 -6.97
N ILE A 97 14.54 -13.56 -7.51
CA ILE A 97 14.65 -12.53 -8.55
C ILE A 97 14.99 -11.21 -7.88
N ASP A 98 16.15 -10.65 -8.19
CA ASP A 98 16.51 -9.30 -7.80
C ASP A 98 16.09 -8.33 -8.91
N ILE A 99 15.46 -7.23 -8.52
CA ILE A 99 14.99 -6.18 -9.43
C ILE A 99 15.64 -4.89 -8.95
N ASP A 100 16.27 -4.17 -9.87
CA ASP A 100 16.90 -2.89 -9.56
C ASP A 100 15.84 -1.79 -9.47
N HIS A 101 15.58 -1.28 -8.26
CA HIS A 101 14.53 -0.29 -7.99
C HIS A 101 15.11 1.12 -7.96
N GLU A 102 15.24 1.77 -9.11
CA GLU A 102 15.77 3.14 -9.12
C GLU A 102 14.66 4.18 -9.29
N PHE A 103 13.95 4.53 -8.21
CA PHE A 103 12.96 5.63 -8.25
C PHE A 103 13.66 6.99 -8.18
N THR A 104 14.30 7.39 -9.29
CA THR A 104 15.04 8.64 -9.37
C THR A 104 14.12 9.85 -9.46
N VAL A 105 14.53 10.93 -8.79
CA VAL A 105 14.00 12.28 -8.98
C VAL A 105 15.19 13.15 -9.33
N GLU A 106 15.08 13.89 -10.43
CA GLU A 106 16.08 14.87 -10.85
C GLU A 106 15.62 16.27 -10.41
N GLY A 107 16.56 17.06 -9.89
CA GLY A 107 16.37 18.47 -9.56
C GLY A 107 17.66 19.23 -9.75
N GLU A 108 17.59 20.57 -9.79
CA GLU A 108 18.79 21.41 -9.99
C GLU A 108 19.79 21.30 -8.83
N ASN A 109 19.29 21.05 -7.62
CA ASN A 109 20.09 20.88 -6.43
C ASN A 109 20.47 19.41 -6.20
N SER A 110 21.71 19.16 -5.79
CA SER A 110 22.16 17.85 -5.32
C SER A 110 22.83 18.07 -3.97
N TYR A 111 22.04 17.87 -2.92
CA TYR A 111 22.52 18.08 -1.55
C TYR A 111 23.40 16.91 -1.11
N THR A 112 24.51 17.21 -0.46
CA THR A 112 25.50 16.21 -0.01
C THR A 112 25.49 15.99 1.50
N GLY A 113 24.61 16.67 2.23
CA GLY A 113 24.45 16.49 3.66
C GLY A 113 23.29 17.28 4.28
N PHE A 114 22.88 16.88 5.48
CA PHE A 114 21.77 17.51 6.20
C PHE A 114 21.91 19.01 6.42
N ASN A 115 23.13 19.52 6.62
CA ASN A 115 23.36 20.96 6.85
C ASN A 115 23.04 21.82 5.61
N GLU A 116 23.08 21.24 4.41
CA GLU A 116 22.73 21.94 3.16
C GLU A 116 21.21 21.90 2.93
N ILE A 117 20.55 20.82 3.36
CA ILE A 117 19.10 20.62 3.22
C ILE A 117 18.35 21.41 4.29
N LEU A 118 18.69 21.20 5.56
CA LEU A 118 17.96 21.69 6.74
C LEU A 118 18.34 23.12 7.08
N THR A 119 18.03 24.04 6.16
CA THR A 119 18.29 25.47 6.30
C THR A 119 17.01 26.24 6.52
N ALA A 120 17.12 27.43 7.14
CA ALA A 120 15.98 28.33 7.28
C ALA A 120 15.44 28.80 5.92
N GLU A 121 16.30 28.90 4.90
CA GLU A 121 15.91 29.25 3.53
C GLU A 121 15.03 28.14 2.91
N ASN A 122 15.48 26.89 2.98
CA ASN A 122 14.69 25.76 2.47
C ASN A 122 13.36 25.58 3.23
N LEU A 123 13.34 25.82 4.54
CA LEU A 123 12.08 25.84 5.29
C LEU A 123 11.14 26.94 4.79
N LEU A 124 11.66 28.13 4.48
CA LEU A 124 10.86 29.21 3.92
C LEU A 124 10.30 28.84 2.54
N GLU A 125 11.09 28.21 1.67
CA GLU A 125 10.60 27.70 0.38
C GLU A 125 9.50 26.66 0.55
N LEU A 126 9.68 25.70 1.46
CA LEU A 126 8.64 24.70 1.78
C LEU A 126 7.34 25.33 2.26
N THR A 127 7.41 26.42 3.04
CA THR A 127 6.21 27.13 3.53
C THR A 127 5.45 27.90 2.45
N LYS A 128 6.05 28.16 1.28
CA LYS A 128 5.30 28.72 0.13
C LYS A 128 4.41 27.65 -0.51
N PHE A 129 4.82 26.39 -0.42
CA PHE A 129 4.14 25.21 -0.94
C PHE A 129 3.59 25.42 -2.36
N GLU A 130 4.48 25.78 -3.28
CA GLU A 130 4.17 25.91 -4.71
C GLU A 130 4.05 24.51 -5.36
N PHE A 131 3.02 23.77 -4.95
CA PHE A 131 2.78 22.39 -5.34
C PHE A 131 1.30 22.13 -5.56
N GLY A 132 0.93 21.76 -6.79
CA GLY A 132 -0.45 21.58 -7.22
C GLY A 132 -0.89 20.13 -7.39
N ARG A 133 -2.15 19.97 -7.79
CA ARG A 133 -2.72 18.65 -8.11
C ARG A 133 -2.03 18.01 -9.32
N ASP A 134 -1.64 18.81 -10.30
CA ASP A 134 -0.95 18.30 -11.49
C ASP A 134 0.45 17.78 -11.16
N ASP A 135 1.21 18.49 -10.30
CA ASP A 135 2.50 18.01 -9.79
C ASP A 135 2.34 16.70 -9.02
N PHE A 136 1.31 16.60 -8.17
CA PHE A 136 1.00 15.38 -7.44
C PHE A 136 0.70 14.21 -8.39
N ASN A 137 -0.20 14.41 -9.36
CA ASN A 137 -0.56 13.39 -10.33
C ASN A 137 0.65 12.95 -11.17
N GLU A 138 1.56 13.87 -11.49
CA GLU A 138 2.80 13.55 -12.18
C GLU A 138 3.69 12.63 -11.34
N ILE A 139 3.85 12.90 -10.04
CA ILE A 139 4.60 12.03 -9.11
C ILE A 139 3.99 10.62 -9.09
N ILE A 140 2.67 10.51 -8.91
CA ILE A 140 1.98 9.20 -8.89
C ILE A 140 2.17 8.45 -10.21
N ARG A 141 2.04 9.16 -11.34
CA ARG A 141 2.26 8.59 -12.67
C ARG A 141 3.69 8.08 -12.83
N ASN A 142 4.70 8.83 -12.37
CA ASN A 142 6.10 8.44 -12.48
C ASN A 142 6.41 7.19 -11.64
N ILE A 143 5.90 7.12 -10.39
CA ILE A 143 6.02 5.93 -9.54
C ILE A 143 5.40 4.70 -10.24
N LYS A 144 4.17 4.82 -10.74
CA LYS A 144 3.47 3.74 -11.48
C LYS A 144 4.27 3.27 -12.69
N LEU A 145 4.71 4.20 -13.55
CA LEU A 145 5.43 3.88 -14.78
C LEU A 145 6.78 3.20 -14.50
N LYS A 146 7.49 3.64 -13.47
CA LYS A 146 8.77 3.04 -13.10
C LYS A 146 8.60 1.63 -12.54
N ALA A 147 7.62 1.43 -11.66
CA ALA A 147 7.29 0.11 -11.16
C ALA A 147 6.82 -0.85 -12.27
N LEU A 148 6.00 -0.37 -13.23
CA LEU A 148 5.59 -1.17 -14.39
C LEU A 148 6.80 -1.56 -15.25
N LYS A 149 7.73 -0.63 -15.49
CA LYS A 149 8.98 -0.92 -16.21
C LYS A 149 9.82 -1.97 -15.48
N ASN A 150 9.91 -1.89 -14.15
CA ASN A 150 10.63 -2.86 -13.32
C ASN A 150 9.98 -4.25 -13.42
N PHE A 151 8.65 -4.32 -13.29
CA PHE A 151 7.85 -5.53 -13.42
C PHE A 151 8.03 -6.19 -14.80
N ASP A 152 7.83 -5.44 -15.88
CA ASP A 152 7.98 -5.92 -17.26
C ASP A 152 9.41 -6.41 -17.54
N SER A 153 10.41 -5.68 -17.03
CA SER A 153 11.81 -6.05 -17.17
C SER A 153 12.12 -7.35 -16.45
N ALA A 154 11.58 -7.55 -15.23
CA ALA A 154 11.75 -8.77 -14.47
C ALA A 154 11.09 -9.98 -15.14
N ILE A 155 9.87 -9.81 -15.66
CA ILE A 155 9.16 -10.85 -16.43
C ILE A 155 10.00 -11.25 -17.64
N LYS A 156 10.47 -10.27 -18.42
CA LYS A 156 11.22 -10.53 -19.65
C LYS A 156 12.58 -11.16 -19.38
N ALA A 157 13.31 -10.66 -18.38
CA ALA A 157 14.66 -11.13 -18.07
C ALA A 157 14.69 -12.56 -17.52
N ASN A 158 13.62 -12.97 -16.83
CA ASN A 158 13.50 -14.29 -16.21
C ASN A 158 12.52 -15.22 -16.94
N GLU A 159 12.06 -14.82 -18.14
CA GLU A 159 11.10 -15.58 -18.97
C GLU A 159 9.85 -16.05 -18.18
N ILE A 160 9.33 -15.19 -17.31
CA ILE A 160 8.25 -15.54 -16.38
C ILE A 160 6.93 -15.66 -17.12
N ASP A 161 6.25 -16.78 -16.89
CA ASP A 161 4.87 -16.96 -17.28
C ASP A 161 3.95 -16.76 -16.06
N LEU A 162 3.25 -15.62 -16.00
CA LEU A 162 2.39 -15.26 -14.87
C LEU A 162 1.30 -16.29 -14.57
N ASP A 163 0.80 -17.03 -15.58
CA ASP A 163 -0.23 -18.06 -15.39
C ASP A 163 0.28 -19.27 -14.60
N THR A 164 1.60 -19.44 -14.52
CA THR A 164 2.25 -20.57 -13.84
C THR A 164 2.61 -20.25 -12.39
N LEU A 165 2.54 -18.97 -12.01
CA LEU A 165 2.83 -18.51 -10.66
C LEU A 165 1.63 -18.74 -9.74
N SER A 166 1.92 -19.18 -8.52
CA SER A 166 0.95 -19.12 -7.43
C SER A 166 0.56 -17.67 -7.11
N ILE A 167 -0.57 -17.51 -6.40
CA ILE A 167 -1.10 -16.20 -6.00
C ILE A 167 -0.05 -15.42 -5.20
N LEU A 168 0.60 -16.09 -4.23
CA LEU A 168 1.69 -15.51 -3.47
C LEU A 168 2.87 -15.09 -4.37
N GLU A 169 3.29 -15.94 -5.31
CA GLU A 169 4.39 -15.62 -6.24
C GLU A 169 4.07 -14.41 -7.13
N LYS A 170 2.82 -14.25 -7.58
CA LYS A 170 2.37 -13.03 -8.30
C LYS A 170 2.50 -11.79 -7.43
N VAL A 171 2.03 -11.84 -6.18
CA VAL A 171 2.12 -10.71 -5.24
C VAL A 171 3.57 -10.39 -4.88
N ILE A 172 4.45 -11.40 -4.72
CA ILE A 172 5.88 -11.18 -4.49
C ILE A 172 6.50 -10.44 -5.68
N LEU A 173 6.24 -10.89 -6.92
CA LEU A 173 6.81 -10.26 -8.11
C LEU A 173 6.36 -8.80 -8.25
N PHE A 174 5.08 -8.55 -8.02
CA PHE A 174 4.51 -7.20 -7.97
C PHE A 174 5.20 -6.35 -6.89
N THR A 175 5.28 -6.83 -5.65
CA THR A 175 5.88 -6.09 -4.53
C THR A 175 7.35 -5.79 -4.81
N LYS A 176 8.08 -6.78 -5.34
CA LYS A 176 9.45 -6.63 -5.85
C LYS A 176 9.57 -5.66 -7.04
N SER A 177 8.51 -5.13 -7.61
CA SER A 177 8.64 -4.08 -8.62
C SER A 177 8.86 -2.70 -8.01
N PHE A 178 8.60 -2.58 -6.71
CA PHE A 178 8.71 -1.35 -5.93
C PHE A 178 9.88 -1.39 -4.94
N VAL A 179 10.05 -2.52 -4.26
CA VAL A 179 10.85 -2.59 -3.04
C VAL A 179 11.45 -3.97 -2.89
N ASN A 180 12.61 -4.08 -2.23
CA ASN A 180 13.21 -5.37 -1.98
C ASN A 180 12.29 -6.19 -1.07
N VAL A 181 12.25 -7.51 -1.27
CA VAL A 181 11.52 -8.43 -0.41
C VAL A 181 12.47 -9.50 0.10
N GLU A 182 12.69 -9.50 1.41
CA GLU A 182 13.52 -10.46 2.12
C GLU A 182 12.68 -11.31 3.07
N TYR A 183 13.18 -12.51 3.37
CA TYR A 183 12.49 -13.44 4.24
C TYR A 183 13.22 -13.57 5.57
N LYS A 184 12.45 -13.49 6.65
CA LYS A 184 12.92 -13.76 8.02
C LYS A 184 12.29 -15.07 8.51
N SER A 185 13.03 -15.81 9.33
CA SER A 185 12.53 -17.05 9.95
C SER A 185 12.60 -17.01 11.48
N TYR A 186 12.80 -15.82 12.07
CA TYR A 186 12.88 -15.60 13.52
C TYR A 186 12.32 -14.23 13.91
N GLY A 187 11.95 -14.07 15.19
CA GLY A 187 11.31 -12.86 15.73
C GLY A 187 9.82 -13.02 16.01
N GLN A 188 9.25 -12.02 16.70
CA GLN A 188 7.82 -11.99 17.05
C GLN A 188 6.96 -11.26 15.99
N GLU A 189 7.53 -10.26 15.32
CA GLU A 189 6.85 -9.50 14.26
C GLU A 189 6.65 -10.35 13.00
N LEU A 190 5.46 -10.26 12.41
CA LEU A 190 5.05 -11.01 11.22
C LEU A 190 5.73 -10.48 9.93
N GLY A 191 6.04 -9.19 9.92
CA GLY A 191 6.87 -8.53 8.93
C GLY A 191 7.13 -7.09 9.35
N PHE A 192 7.95 -6.40 8.57
CA PHE A 192 8.20 -4.96 8.74
C PHE A 192 8.86 -4.39 7.47
N TYR A 193 8.57 -3.11 7.18
CA TYR A 193 9.29 -2.30 6.22
C TYR A 193 10.48 -1.58 6.87
N ARG A 194 11.63 -1.63 6.21
CA ARG A 194 12.83 -0.90 6.62
C ARG A 194 13.77 -0.69 5.44
N PHE A 195 14.19 0.56 5.22
CA PHE A 195 15.22 0.96 4.23
C PHE A 195 15.05 0.28 2.86
N ASN A 196 13.92 0.53 2.20
CA ASN A 196 13.61 -0.03 0.87
C ASN A 196 13.61 -1.56 0.82
N THR A 197 13.35 -2.20 1.96
CA THR A 197 13.21 -3.65 2.09
C THR A 197 12.00 -3.99 2.95
N ILE A 198 11.14 -4.86 2.45
CA ILE A 198 10.07 -5.50 3.20
C ILE A 198 10.58 -6.86 3.68
N PHE A 199 10.52 -7.08 4.98
CA PHE A 199 10.84 -8.37 5.59
C PHE A 199 9.54 -9.14 5.85
N VAL A 200 9.43 -10.35 5.31
CA VAL A 200 8.25 -11.21 5.44
C VAL A 200 8.61 -12.48 6.19
N ASP A 201 7.80 -12.90 7.17
CA ASP A 201 7.99 -14.17 7.86
C ASP A 201 7.54 -15.35 6.98
N ASP A 202 8.50 -16.15 6.54
CA ASP A 202 8.27 -17.26 5.60
C ASP A 202 7.57 -18.48 6.22
N ARG A 203 7.35 -18.46 7.55
CA ARG A 203 6.62 -19.49 8.29
C ARG A 203 5.11 -19.25 8.27
N GLN A 204 4.67 -18.08 7.84
CA GLN A 204 3.25 -17.73 7.77
C GLN A 204 2.56 -18.41 6.58
N LEU A 205 1.24 -18.54 6.67
CA LEU A 205 0.40 -18.94 5.53
C LEU A 205 0.48 -17.87 4.43
N ASP A 206 0.31 -18.27 3.17
CA ASP A 206 0.43 -17.37 2.02
C ASP A 206 -0.49 -16.15 2.15
N ALA A 207 -1.74 -16.33 2.63
CA ALA A 207 -2.67 -15.23 2.86
C ALA A 207 -2.10 -14.16 3.81
N LEU A 208 -1.44 -14.58 4.89
CA LEU A 208 -0.81 -13.66 5.84
C LEU A 208 0.44 -13.02 5.24
N GLN A 209 1.24 -13.74 4.45
CA GLN A 209 2.38 -13.14 3.73
C GLN A 209 1.92 -12.07 2.73
N ILE A 210 0.81 -12.32 2.00
CA ILE A 210 0.19 -11.34 1.11
C ILE A 210 -0.26 -10.11 1.89
N THR A 211 -0.93 -10.31 3.04
CA THR A 211 -1.35 -9.24 3.95
C THR A 211 -0.17 -8.36 4.33
N THR A 212 0.87 -8.97 4.89
CA THR A 212 2.11 -8.31 5.30
C THR A 212 2.73 -7.53 4.14
N MET A 213 2.88 -8.12 2.96
CA MET A 213 3.46 -7.41 1.81
C MET A 213 2.65 -6.17 1.41
N LEU A 214 1.31 -6.25 1.39
CA LEU A 214 0.46 -5.11 1.03
C LEU A 214 0.48 -4.02 2.10
N HIS A 215 0.52 -4.42 3.37
CA HIS A 215 0.67 -3.51 4.51
C HIS A 215 1.99 -2.73 4.42
N GLU A 216 3.10 -3.46 4.35
CA GLU A 216 4.44 -2.88 4.34
C GLU A 216 4.75 -2.11 3.04
N LEU A 217 4.17 -2.52 1.90
CA LEU A 217 4.27 -1.77 0.66
C LEU A 217 3.56 -0.42 0.75
N THR A 218 2.51 -0.30 1.57
CA THR A 218 1.82 0.97 1.79
C THR A 218 2.73 1.98 2.47
N HIS A 219 3.45 1.56 3.53
CA HIS A 219 4.46 2.39 4.19
C HIS A 219 5.54 2.86 3.21
N PHE A 220 6.05 1.94 2.38
CA PHE A 220 7.00 2.29 1.33
C PHE A 220 6.44 3.35 0.37
N LEU A 221 5.23 3.14 -0.17
CA LEU A 221 4.62 4.03 -1.15
C LEU A 221 4.34 5.42 -0.58
N ILE A 222 3.89 5.52 0.67
CA ILE A 222 3.69 6.80 1.36
C ILE A 222 5.02 7.54 1.52
N LYS A 223 6.06 6.85 2.02
CA LYS A 223 7.40 7.42 2.13
C LYS A 223 7.95 7.87 0.77
N GLU A 224 7.78 7.07 -0.26
CA GLU A 224 8.25 7.36 -1.61
C GLU A 224 7.55 8.59 -2.21
N MET A 225 6.22 8.67 -2.09
CA MET A 225 5.45 9.86 -2.52
C MET A 225 5.93 11.12 -1.79
N LEU A 226 6.03 11.09 -0.46
CA LEU A 226 6.47 12.24 0.32
C LEU A 226 7.92 12.65 -0.02
N THR A 227 8.78 11.68 -0.35
CA THR A 227 10.15 11.94 -0.82
C THR A 227 10.15 12.69 -2.14
N HIS A 228 9.35 12.25 -3.12
CA HIS A 228 9.24 12.94 -4.41
C HIS A 228 8.68 14.35 -4.25
N ILE A 229 7.70 14.54 -3.36
CA ILE A 229 7.13 15.87 -3.08
C ILE A 229 8.18 16.77 -2.44
N LEU A 230 8.93 16.28 -1.46
CA LEU A 230 10.00 17.05 -0.82
C LEU A 230 11.11 17.40 -1.80
N CYS A 231 11.53 16.46 -2.66
CA CYS A 231 12.48 16.72 -3.75
C CYS A 231 11.98 17.84 -4.67
N ARG A 232 10.69 17.77 -5.07
CA ARG A 232 10.08 18.77 -5.96
C ARG A 232 10.03 20.15 -5.33
N LEU A 233 9.64 20.26 -4.06
CA LEU A 233 9.56 21.53 -3.35
C LEU A 233 10.93 22.18 -3.11
N LEU A 234 12.00 21.37 -2.99
CA LEU A 234 13.37 21.83 -2.82
C LEU A 234 14.15 21.96 -4.13
N ASP A 235 13.51 21.65 -5.28
CA ASP A 235 14.14 21.46 -6.58
C ASP A 235 15.43 20.64 -6.48
N ALA A 236 15.32 19.46 -5.86
CA ALA A 236 16.45 18.64 -5.48
C ALA A 236 16.36 17.23 -6.07
N SER A 237 17.52 16.69 -6.41
CA SER A 237 17.65 15.28 -6.74
C SER A 237 17.43 14.42 -5.50
N LYS A 238 16.81 13.25 -5.66
CA LYS A 238 16.59 12.31 -4.55
C LYS A 238 17.93 11.81 -4.01
N THR A 239 18.12 11.89 -2.69
CA THR A 239 19.29 11.35 -1.97
C THR A 239 18.88 10.61 -0.69
N ASN A 240 19.79 9.82 -0.12
CA ASN A 240 19.57 9.12 1.15
C ASN A 240 19.25 10.09 2.30
N GLU A 241 19.80 11.30 2.28
CA GLU A 241 19.50 12.33 3.28
C GLU A 241 18.04 12.79 3.17
N ILE A 242 17.52 13.03 1.96
CA ILE A 242 16.11 13.39 1.77
C ILE A 242 15.20 12.23 2.21
N GLU A 243 15.54 10.98 1.85
CA GLU A 243 14.79 9.80 2.30
C GLU A 243 14.82 9.65 3.82
N SER A 244 15.95 9.96 4.47
CA SER A 244 16.10 9.94 5.92
C SER A 244 15.24 10.99 6.61
N ILE A 245 15.14 12.19 6.02
CA ILE A 245 14.23 13.24 6.50
C ILE A 245 12.78 12.75 6.45
N VAL A 246 12.33 12.21 5.32
CA VAL A 246 10.94 11.72 5.20
C VAL A 246 10.67 10.55 6.14
N THR A 247 11.62 9.63 6.27
CA THR A 247 11.54 8.51 7.22
C THR A 247 11.41 9.01 8.65
N PHE A 248 12.16 10.04 9.02
CA PHE A 248 12.04 10.69 10.32
C PHE A 248 10.69 11.39 10.49
N ILE A 249 10.20 12.12 9.48
CA ILE A 249 8.90 12.79 9.52
C ILE A 249 7.78 11.78 9.81
N LEU A 250 7.79 10.62 9.14
CA LEU A 250 6.77 9.59 9.32
C LEU A 250 6.86 8.87 10.67
N SER A 251 8.05 8.78 11.26
CA SER A 251 8.29 8.00 12.49
C SER A 251 8.43 8.82 13.78
N TYR A 252 8.60 10.15 13.68
CA TYR A 252 8.91 10.99 14.84
C TYR A 252 7.69 11.30 15.71
N SER A 253 6.59 11.72 15.10
CA SER A 253 5.36 12.05 15.82
C SER A 253 4.41 10.87 15.86
N ALA A 254 3.81 10.63 17.01
CA ALA A 254 2.83 9.56 17.15
C ALA A 254 1.62 9.79 16.22
N GLU A 255 1.27 11.05 15.93
CA GLU A 255 0.25 11.41 14.96
C GLU A 255 0.59 10.96 13.53
N ASN A 256 1.82 11.15 13.07
CA ASN A 256 2.23 10.70 11.74
C ASN A 256 2.31 9.18 11.66
N CYS A 257 2.83 8.51 12.70
CA CYS A 257 2.79 7.06 12.79
C CYS A 257 1.33 6.55 12.72
N LEU A 258 0.40 7.22 13.39
CA LEU A 258 -1.01 6.86 13.38
C LEU A 258 -1.64 7.01 11.99
N ILE A 259 -1.33 8.11 11.28
CA ILE A 259 -1.78 8.35 9.89
C ILE A 259 -1.27 7.23 8.97
N ASP A 260 0.02 6.93 9.05
CA ASP A 260 0.71 5.96 8.20
C ASP A 260 0.17 4.53 8.42
N GLU A 261 0.08 4.11 9.68
CA GLU A 261 -0.47 2.80 10.06
C GLU A 261 -1.95 2.67 9.71
N TYR A 262 -2.74 3.74 9.89
CA TYR A 262 -4.14 3.71 9.47
C TYR A 262 -4.27 3.53 7.95
N ALA A 263 -3.38 4.19 7.19
CA ALA A 263 -3.36 4.04 5.74
C ALA A 263 -3.00 2.61 5.33
N ALA A 264 -1.97 2.02 5.94
CA ALA A 264 -1.56 0.64 5.68
C ALA A 264 -2.67 -0.38 5.95
N HIS A 265 -3.35 -0.30 7.10
CA HIS A 265 -4.52 -1.14 7.40
C HIS A 265 -5.67 -0.94 6.42
N THR A 266 -5.89 0.30 5.99
CA THR A 266 -6.96 0.62 5.03
C THR A 266 -6.68 0.03 3.64
N VAL A 267 -5.42 0.09 3.18
CA VAL A 267 -5.00 -0.51 1.90
C VAL A 267 -5.08 -2.02 2.00
N GLU A 268 -4.47 -2.61 3.02
CA GLU A 268 -4.55 -4.03 3.32
C GLU A 268 -6.01 -4.52 3.30
N GLY A 269 -6.90 -3.84 4.03
CA GLY A 269 -8.32 -4.17 4.12
C GLY A 269 -9.09 -4.16 2.81
N ARG A 270 -8.58 -3.47 1.76
CA ARG A 270 -9.18 -3.45 0.42
C ARG A 270 -8.88 -4.72 -0.39
N PHE A 271 -7.74 -5.35 -0.13
CA PHE A 271 -7.26 -6.52 -0.87
C PHE A 271 -7.46 -7.83 -0.11
N THR A 272 -7.66 -7.76 1.21
CA THR A 272 -7.98 -8.90 2.05
C THR A 272 -9.49 -9.19 2.09
N LEU A 273 -9.85 -10.34 2.69
CA LEU A 273 -11.24 -10.71 2.89
C LEU A 273 -11.86 -9.83 4.00
N ILE A 274 -13.05 -9.29 3.75
CA ILE A 274 -13.75 -8.42 4.72
C ILE A 274 -13.96 -9.14 6.05
N GLY A 275 -13.63 -8.48 7.15
CA GLY A 275 -13.68 -9.01 8.51
C GLY A 275 -12.37 -9.61 9.00
N TYR A 276 -11.32 -9.63 8.18
CA TYR A 276 -9.98 -10.09 8.59
C TYR A 276 -8.98 -8.94 8.78
N GLN A 277 -9.45 -7.69 8.71
CA GLN A 277 -8.62 -6.52 9.01
C GLN A 277 -8.20 -6.52 10.49
N ASP A 278 -6.92 -6.25 10.75
CA ASP A 278 -6.36 -6.21 12.11
C ASP A 278 -5.75 -4.86 12.48
N TYR A 279 -6.57 -3.91 12.89
CA TYR A 279 -6.15 -2.57 13.35
C TYR A 279 -5.40 -2.56 14.70
N SER A 280 -4.85 -3.67 15.17
CA SER A 280 -4.20 -3.75 16.48
C SER A 280 -2.99 -2.83 16.64
N SER A 281 -2.13 -2.68 15.61
CA SER A 281 -0.98 -1.75 15.67
C SER A 281 -1.45 -0.30 15.74
N PHE A 282 -2.42 0.08 14.90
CA PHE A 282 -3.08 1.39 14.94
C PHE A 282 -3.67 1.69 16.33
N LEU A 283 -4.42 0.75 16.92
CA LEU A 283 -5.01 0.93 18.25
C LEU A 283 -3.96 1.07 19.36
N ASN A 284 -2.79 0.43 19.21
CA ASN A 284 -1.71 0.55 20.16
C ASN A 284 -1.05 1.94 20.10
N ILE A 285 -0.88 2.50 18.91
CA ILE A 285 -0.40 3.88 18.73
C ILE A 285 -1.45 4.87 19.21
N GLN A 286 -2.73 4.67 18.91
CA GLN A 286 -3.80 5.55 19.36
C GLN A 286 -3.81 5.71 20.89
N LYS A 287 -3.48 4.65 21.64
CA LYS A 287 -3.41 4.69 23.12
C LYS A 287 -2.27 5.56 23.67
N THR A 288 -1.24 5.85 22.88
CA THR A 288 -0.11 6.68 23.31
C THR A 288 -0.31 8.16 23.02
N ILE A 289 -1.40 8.51 22.31
CA ILE A 289 -1.69 9.86 21.83
C ILE A 289 -2.73 10.52 22.75
N GLU A 290 -2.37 11.67 23.34
CA GLU A 290 -3.28 12.51 24.12
C GLU A 290 -4.05 13.50 23.22
N ARG A 291 -4.95 12.98 22.37
CA ARG A 291 -5.78 13.77 21.45
C ARG A 291 -7.26 13.52 21.68
N SER A 292 -8.10 14.48 21.29
CA SER A 292 -9.55 14.32 21.29
C SER A 292 -10.00 13.33 20.20
N ASP A 293 -11.17 12.71 20.38
CA ASP A 293 -11.76 11.82 19.37
C ASP A 293 -11.94 12.50 18.01
N GLU A 294 -12.22 13.82 18.00
CA GLU A 294 -12.34 14.61 16.77
C GLU A 294 -11.00 14.76 16.03
N GLU A 295 -9.91 14.99 16.78
CA GLU A 295 -8.55 15.02 16.21
C GLU A 295 -8.14 13.65 15.68
N ILE A 296 -8.41 12.57 16.42
CA ILE A 296 -8.14 11.20 15.97
C ILE A 296 -8.92 10.88 14.68
N ASP A 297 -10.21 11.23 14.61
CA ASP A 297 -11.01 11.06 13.40
C ASP A 297 -10.42 11.83 12.21
N MET A 298 -9.90 13.05 12.44
CA MET A 298 -9.22 13.82 11.40
C MET A 298 -7.92 13.15 10.94
N LEU A 299 -7.10 12.63 11.86
CA LEU A 299 -5.89 11.86 11.51
C LEU A 299 -6.24 10.62 10.67
N LYS A 300 -7.30 9.89 11.05
CA LYS A 300 -7.84 8.78 10.24
C LYS A 300 -8.29 9.24 8.86
N THR A 301 -8.89 10.42 8.73
CA THR A 301 -9.32 10.96 7.43
C THR A 301 -8.12 11.29 6.55
N ILE A 302 -7.03 11.81 7.11
CA ILE A 302 -5.76 11.99 6.38
C ILE A 302 -5.21 10.64 5.92
N GLY A 303 -5.13 9.65 6.83
CA GLY A 303 -4.68 8.30 6.51
C GLY A 303 -5.54 7.62 5.44
N ASN A 304 -6.87 7.76 5.51
CA ASN A 304 -7.78 7.23 4.48
C ASN A 304 -7.54 7.88 3.10
N SER A 305 -7.24 9.18 3.09
CA SER A 305 -6.95 9.90 1.84
C SER A 305 -5.64 9.42 1.21
N LEU A 306 -4.60 9.20 2.02
CA LEU A 306 -3.35 8.58 1.56
C LEU A 306 -3.58 7.15 1.06
N ALA A 307 -4.37 6.36 1.81
CA ALA A 307 -4.70 5.00 1.44
C ALA A 307 -5.40 4.92 0.07
N ASN A 308 -6.29 5.86 -0.26
CA ASN A 308 -6.94 5.86 -1.56
C ASN A 308 -5.97 6.11 -2.71
N VAL A 309 -4.98 7.00 -2.54
CA VAL A 309 -3.92 7.17 -3.54
C VAL A 309 -3.08 5.90 -3.68
N VAL A 310 -2.73 5.25 -2.56
CA VAL A 310 -1.97 4.00 -2.59
C VAL A 310 -2.75 2.88 -3.26
N LYS A 311 -4.06 2.72 -2.97
CA LYS A 311 -4.93 1.76 -3.66
C LYS A 311 -4.88 1.96 -5.17
N GLU A 312 -5.00 3.20 -5.66
CA GLU A 312 -4.89 3.48 -7.09
C GLU A 312 -3.55 3.06 -7.71
N ILE A 313 -2.46 3.04 -6.94
CA ILE A 313 -1.15 2.51 -7.37
C ILE A 313 -1.16 0.98 -7.38
N VAL A 314 -1.63 0.36 -6.30
CA VAL A 314 -1.64 -1.10 -6.17
C VAL A 314 -2.59 -1.75 -7.19
N GLU A 315 -3.76 -1.15 -7.44
CA GLU A 315 -4.75 -1.65 -8.41
C GLU A 315 -4.28 -1.58 -9.87
N SER A 316 -3.20 -0.85 -10.19
CA SER A 316 -2.60 -0.95 -11.53
C SER A 316 -1.81 -2.25 -11.76
N PHE A 317 -1.59 -3.04 -10.70
CA PHE A 317 -0.90 -4.34 -10.74
C PHE A 317 -1.78 -5.48 -10.26
N ILE A 318 -2.73 -5.21 -9.36
CA ILE A 318 -3.72 -6.16 -8.88
C ILE A 318 -5.05 -5.86 -9.57
N ASP A 319 -5.28 -6.54 -10.69
CA ASP A 319 -6.54 -6.49 -11.40
C ASP A 319 -7.67 -7.22 -10.64
N SER A 320 -8.88 -7.18 -11.18
CA SER A 320 -10.06 -7.81 -10.55
C SER A 320 -9.89 -9.33 -10.38
N ASP A 321 -9.16 -9.98 -11.27
CA ASP A 321 -8.98 -11.43 -11.26
C ASP A 321 -7.97 -11.83 -10.18
N LEU A 322 -6.84 -11.12 -10.09
CA LEU A 322 -5.85 -11.32 -9.03
C LEU A 322 -6.41 -10.93 -7.65
N LEU A 323 -7.25 -9.90 -7.57
CA LEU A 323 -7.95 -9.55 -6.33
C LEU A 323 -8.84 -10.70 -5.84
N GLU A 324 -9.63 -11.31 -6.73
CA GLU A 324 -10.47 -12.45 -6.33
C GLU A 324 -9.64 -13.69 -6.03
N ASP A 325 -8.53 -13.91 -6.74
CA ASP A 325 -7.53 -14.92 -6.39
C ASP A 325 -7.02 -14.74 -4.96
N ILE A 326 -6.58 -13.52 -4.59
CA ILE A 326 -6.14 -13.20 -3.23
C ILE A 326 -7.26 -13.53 -2.23
N LYS A 327 -8.49 -13.07 -2.47
CA LYS A 327 -9.62 -13.39 -1.59
C LYS A 327 -9.88 -14.89 -1.47
N ARG A 328 -9.71 -15.66 -2.55
CA ARG A 328 -9.80 -17.13 -2.52
C ARG A 328 -8.68 -17.78 -1.72
N GLN A 329 -7.46 -17.25 -1.80
CA GLN A 329 -6.33 -17.70 -0.97
C GLN A 329 -6.65 -17.54 0.52
N PHE A 330 -7.24 -16.40 0.93
CA PHE A 330 -7.65 -16.18 2.32
C PHE A 330 -8.68 -17.21 2.80
N ARG A 331 -9.71 -17.48 1.99
CA ARG A 331 -10.72 -18.50 2.32
C ARG A 331 -10.13 -19.91 2.44
N ARG A 332 -9.01 -20.18 1.79
CA ARG A 332 -8.29 -21.47 1.84
C ARG A 332 -7.42 -21.57 3.09
N ASP A 333 -6.70 -20.50 3.42
CA ASP A 333 -5.67 -20.51 4.44
C ASP A 333 -6.22 -20.23 5.84
N ILE A 334 -7.16 -19.28 5.97
CA ILE A 334 -7.64 -18.81 7.27
C ILE A 334 -8.97 -19.50 7.60
N LEU A 335 -8.92 -20.34 8.64
CA LEU A 335 -10.07 -21.11 9.14
C LEU A 335 -10.88 -20.37 10.22
N ASP A 336 -10.33 -19.27 10.76
CA ASP A 336 -10.98 -18.47 11.80
C ASP A 336 -12.18 -17.71 11.23
N GLN A 337 -13.18 -17.47 12.07
CA GLN A 337 -14.35 -16.68 11.69
C GLN A 337 -13.97 -15.20 11.50
N PRO A 338 -14.53 -14.50 10.50
CA PRO A 338 -14.29 -13.09 10.32
C PRO A 338 -14.70 -12.29 11.55
N ASN A 339 -13.86 -11.34 11.95
CA ASN A 339 -14.12 -10.39 13.04
C ASN A 339 -14.53 -9.03 12.49
N TYR A 340 -15.83 -8.83 12.33
CA TYR A 340 -16.40 -7.57 11.86
C TYR A 340 -16.36 -6.43 12.89
N SER A 341 -15.90 -6.65 14.13
CA SER A 341 -15.83 -5.56 15.12
C SER A 341 -14.84 -4.47 14.72
N GLN A 342 -13.77 -4.84 14.01
CA GLN A 342 -12.74 -3.93 13.52
C GLN A 342 -13.24 -3.03 12.38
N LEU A 343 -14.29 -3.43 11.65
CA LEU A 343 -14.90 -2.58 10.61
C LEU A 343 -15.48 -1.28 11.16
N ARG A 344 -15.70 -1.17 12.48
CA ARG A 344 -16.10 0.08 13.12
C ARG A 344 -15.00 1.14 13.12
N LEU A 345 -13.75 0.74 12.88
CA LEU A 345 -12.61 1.64 12.77
C LEU A 345 -12.43 2.19 11.36
N GLU A 346 -13.10 1.60 10.36
CA GLU A 346 -13.13 2.14 9.01
C GLU A 346 -13.72 3.55 8.99
N ASN A 347 -12.98 4.47 8.36
CA ASN A 347 -13.35 5.86 8.22
C ASN A 347 -13.85 6.05 6.80
N CYS A 348 -15.13 6.43 6.69
CA CYS A 348 -15.81 6.67 5.41
C CYS A 348 -15.67 8.12 4.94
N THR A 349 -14.63 8.81 5.39
CA THR A 349 -14.38 10.21 5.08
C THR A 349 -13.00 10.36 4.45
N LEU A 350 -12.92 11.21 3.43
CA LEU A 350 -11.71 11.57 2.70
C LEU A 350 -11.54 13.08 2.72
N LEU A 351 -10.35 13.55 2.36
CA LEU A 351 -10.12 14.94 2.00
C LEU A 351 -10.30 15.13 0.50
N ASN A 352 -10.99 16.19 0.10
CA ASN A 352 -10.93 16.66 -1.27
C ASN A 352 -9.51 17.11 -1.63
N ASP A 353 -9.25 17.33 -2.93
CA ASP A 353 -7.91 17.67 -3.44
C ASP A 353 -7.20 18.80 -2.68
N ILE A 354 -7.94 19.87 -2.34
CA ILE A 354 -7.37 21.02 -1.61
C ILE A 354 -7.01 20.63 -0.18
N GLY A 355 -7.90 19.92 0.51
CA GLY A 355 -7.66 19.44 1.87
C GLY A 355 -6.49 18.47 1.92
N PHE A 356 -6.40 17.58 0.94
CA PHE A 356 -5.36 16.57 0.85
C PHE A 356 -3.97 17.19 0.66
N LEU A 357 -3.82 18.13 -0.28
CA LEU A 357 -2.54 18.85 -0.47
C LEU A 357 -2.14 19.66 0.77
N ARG A 358 -3.11 20.27 1.47
CA ARG A 358 -2.84 20.95 2.75
C ARG A 358 -2.41 20.00 3.87
N ALA A 359 -2.95 18.78 3.90
CA ALA A 359 -2.52 17.78 4.86
C ALA A 359 -1.07 17.36 4.59
N ILE A 360 -0.69 17.16 3.32
CA ILE A 360 0.69 16.89 2.92
C ILE A 360 1.61 18.07 3.28
N GLU A 361 1.23 19.30 2.96
CA GLU A 361 1.95 20.52 3.35
C GLU A 361 2.22 20.52 4.86
N PHE A 362 1.19 20.24 5.67
CA PHE A 362 1.32 20.19 7.11
C PHE A 362 2.32 19.13 7.58
N ILE A 363 2.21 17.90 7.08
CA ILE A 363 3.12 16.79 7.43
C ILE A 363 4.56 17.16 7.09
N LEU A 364 4.80 17.67 5.87
CA LEU A 364 6.15 17.97 5.39
C LEU A 364 6.75 19.20 6.07
N VAL A 365 6.02 20.32 6.16
CA VAL A 365 6.57 21.57 6.73
C VAL A 365 6.81 21.43 8.22
N ASP A 366 5.86 20.87 8.98
CA ASP A 366 6.02 20.66 10.42
C ASP A 366 7.14 19.64 10.70
N GLY A 367 7.12 18.52 9.97
CA GLY A 367 8.14 17.49 10.07
C GLY A 367 9.53 17.99 9.69
N PHE A 368 9.66 18.83 8.67
CA PHE A 368 10.94 19.41 8.26
C PHE A 368 11.47 20.39 9.31
N ALA A 369 10.61 21.24 9.88
CA ALA A 369 11.01 22.13 10.97
C ALA A 369 11.54 21.35 12.17
N VAL A 370 10.86 20.27 12.57
CA VAL A 370 11.32 19.38 13.64
C VAL A 370 12.63 18.66 13.28
N SER A 371 12.80 18.28 12.01
CA SER A 371 14.02 17.65 11.49
C SER A 371 15.25 18.54 11.70
N MET A 372 15.11 19.86 11.53
CA MET A 372 16.20 20.83 11.77
C MET A 372 16.76 20.77 13.20
N ASP A 373 15.92 20.46 14.18
CA ASP A 373 16.31 20.36 15.60
C ASP A 373 16.79 18.94 16.00
N ASN A 374 16.78 17.97 15.08
CA ASN A 374 17.03 16.55 15.37
C ASN A 374 18.07 15.90 14.44
N ILE A 375 19.09 16.66 14.02
CA ILE A 375 20.13 16.18 13.08
C ILE A 375 20.82 14.89 13.55
N GLU A 376 21.10 14.72 14.85
CA GLU A 376 21.73 13.49 15.36
C GLU A 376 20.90 12.22 15.07
N LYS A 377 19.57 12.30 15.18
CA LYS A 377 18.67 11.19 14.86
C LYS A 377 18.62 10.93 13.37
N LEU A 378 18.65 11.99 12.56
CA LEU A 378 18.69 11.86 11.09
C LEU A 378 19.97 11.19 10.62
N THR A 379 21.11 11.52 11.21
CA THR A 379 22.38 10.84 10.92
C THR A 379 22.29 9.36 11.26
N GLN A 380 21.70 9.00 12.41
CA GLN A 380 21.49 7.58 12.78
C GLN A 380 20.61 6.85 11.77
N ILE A 381 19.52 7.47 11.31
CA ILE A 381 18.66 6.91 10.25
C ILE A 381 19.45 6.76 8.94
N ASN A 382 20.26 7.75 8.59
CA ASN A 382 21.03 7.75 7.34
C ASN A 382 22.12 6.67 7.30
N GLU A 383 22.72 6.35 8.45
CA GLU A 383 23.73 5.29 8.60
C GLU A 383 23.16 3.88 8.43
N MET A 384 21.83 3.74 8.35
CA MET A 384 21.16 2.45 8.20
C MET A 384 20.76 2.11 6.76
N TRP A 385 20.92 3.04 5.80
CA TRP A 385 20.90 2.76 4.36
C TRP A 385 22.21 2.09 3.94
#